data_AF-A0A4Q5QG73-F1
#
_entry.id   AF-A0A4Q5QG73-F1
#
_cell.length_a   1.000
_cell.length_b   1.000
_cell.length_c   1.000
_cell.angle_alpha   90.00
_cell.angle_beta   90.00
_cell.angle_gamma   90.00
#
_symmetry.space_group_name_H-M   'P 1'
#
loop_
_entity.id
_entity.type
_entity.pdbx_description
1 polymer ?
#
loop_
_entity_poly.entity_id
_entity_poly.type
_entity_poly.pdbx_seq_one_letter_code
_entity_poly.pdbx_strand_id
1 'polypeptide(L)'
;MNNFKKAALGLALSTIGFAANAQKNITEGLITYNVKAQGQQMEAKTYFKGDSSSYQFQQGPADIKILSNDKAGFMVVLVDV
;
A
#
# COMPACT_ATOMS: atom_id res chain seq x y z
N MET A 1 -22.17 39.53 22.89
CA MET A 1 -21.84 38.42 21.96
C MET A 1 -21.99 37.11 22.72
N ASN A 2 -23.14 36.44 22.58
CA ASN A 2 -23.56 35.33 23.46
C ASN A 2 -22.59 34.13 23.41
N ASN A 3 -22.27 33.60 24.59
CA ASN A 3 -21.37 32.46 24.82
C ASN A 3 -21.67 31.22 23.95
N PHE A 4 -22.93 31.07 23.53
CA PHE A 4 -23.38 30.04 22.60
C PHE A 4 -22.62 30.04 21.26
N LYS A 5 -22.33 31.23 20.70
CA LYS A 5 -21.60 31.34 19.41
C LYS A 5 -20.14 30.93 19.55
N LYS A 6 -19.53 31.16 20.73
CA LYS A 6 -18.16 30.74 21.04
C LYS A 6 -18.06 29.23 21.22
N ALA A 7 -19.04 28.63 21.90
CA ALA A 7 -19.11 27.18 22.09
C ALA A 7 -19.31 26.44 20.75
N ALA A 8 -20.22 26.91 19.90
CA ALA A 8 -20.45 26.33 18.58
C ALA A 8 -19.20 26.41 17.67
N LEU A 9 -18.47 27.53 17.71
CA LEU A 9 -17.22 27.68 16.97
C LEU A 9 -16.13 26.72 17.49
N GLY A 10 -16.01 26.57 18.81
CA GLY A 10 -15.07 25.62 19.42
C GLY A 10 -15.34 24.16 19.05
N LEU A 11 -16.62 23.77 18.98
CA LEU A 11 -17.03 22.44 18.54
C LEU A 11 -16.83 22.23 17.03
N ALA A 12 -17.10 23.26 16.21
CA ALA A 12 -16.83 23.20 14.78
C ALA A 12 -15.32 23.02 14.50
N LEU A 13 -14.45 23.79 15.18
CA LEU A 13 -13.01 23.66 15.02
C LEU A 13 -12.48 22.31 15.50
N SER A 14 -13.03 21.74 16.57
CA SER A 14 -12.61 20.42 17.04
C SER A 14 -12.99 19.32 16.04
N THR A 15 -14.20 19.37 15.44
CA THR A 15 -14.61 18.40 14.41
C THR A 15 -13.74 18.48 13.14
N ILE A 16 -13.29 19.68 12.75
CA ILE A 16 -12.35 19.87 11.63
C ILE A 16 -10.97 19.30 11.97
N GLY A 17 -10.51 19.48 13.22
CA GLY A 17 -9.24 18.91 13.71
C GLY A 17 -9.21 17.39 13.73
N PHE A 18 -10.33 16.72 14.05
CA PHE A 18 -10.41 15.26 14.03
C PHE A 18 -10.54 14.67 12.61
N ALA A 19 -11.16 15.38 11.67
CA ALA A 19 -11.23 14.99 10.26
C ALA A 19 -9.87 15.13 9.52
N ALA A 20 -8.98 15.98 10.04
CA ALA A 20 -7.65 16.23 9.48
C ALA A 20 -6.58 15.23 9.92
N ASN A 21 -6.92 14.23 10.75
CA ASN A 21 -6.12 13.00 10.84
C ASN A 21 -6.34 12.18 9.58
N ALA A 22 -5.91 12.73 8.45
CA ALA A 22 -5.53 11.99 7.27
C ALA A 22 -4.39 11.08 7.70
N GLN A 23 -4.75 9.94 8.28
CA GLN A 23 -3.90 8.77 8.31
C GLN A 23 -3.37 8.67 6.90
N LYS A 24 -2.05 8.85 6.73
CA LYS A 24 -1.41 8.74 5.43
C LYS A 24 -1.73 7.32 4.97
N ASN A 25 -2.78 7.17 4.18
CA ASN A 25 -3.05 5.94 3.48
C ASN A 25 -1.84 5.82 2.58
N ILE A 26 -0.93 4.90 2.94
CA ILE A 26 0.16 4.52 2.06
C ILE A 26 -0.54 3.78 0.93
N THR A 27 -1.00 4.54 -0.05
CA THR A 27 -1.73 4.03 -1.20
C THR A 27 -0.78 3.35 -2.16
N GLU A 28 0.52 3.69 -2.10
CA GLU A 28 1.53 3.17 -3.00
C GLU A 28 2.86 2.97 -2.29
N GLY A 29 3.63 1.96 -2.70
CA GLY A 29 4.95 1.71 -2.13
C GLY A 29 5.66 0.49 -2.72
N LEU A 30 6.91 0.32 -2.28
CA LEU A 30 7.77 -0.83 -2.57
C LEU A 30 8.18 -1.46 -1.24
N ILE A 31 7.95 -2.74 -1.10
CA ILE A 31 8.47 -3.57 -0.01
C ILE A 31 9.53 -4.48 -0.59
N THR A 32 10.77 -4.34 -0.13
CA THR A 32 11.87 -5.23 -0.50
C THR A 32 12.17 -6.16 0.68
N TYR A 33 12.15 -7.46 0.45
CA TYR A 33 12.45 -8.46 1.47
C TYR A 33 13.34 -9.56 0.90
N ASN A 34 14.21 -10.08 1.77
CA ASN A 34 15.02 -11.25 1.47
C ASN A 34 14.23 -12.52 1.81
N VAL A 35 13.94 -13.32 0.79
CA VAL A 35 13.29 -14.62 0.93
C VAL A 35 14.34 -15.72 0.77
N LYS A 36 14.20 -16.81 1.53
CA LYS A 36 15.01 -18.01 1.32
C LYS A 36 14.13 -19.06 0.66
N ALA A 37 14.37 -19.34 -0.62
CA ALA A 37 13.68 -20.39 -1.36
C ALA A 37 14.70 -21.36 -1.95
N GLN A 38 14.41 -22.67 -1.91
CA GLN A 38 15.31 -23.72 -2.43
C GLN A 38 16.76 -23.63 -1.89
N GLY A 39 16.93 -23.12 -0.68
CA GLY A 39 18.25 -22.96 -0.04
C GLY A 39 19.04 -21.71 -0.47
N GLN A 40 18.58 -20.97 -1.48
CA GLN A 40 19.18 -19.71 -1.94
C GLN A 40 18.44 -18.50 -1.36
N GLN A 41 19.19 -17.45 -1.03
CA GLN A 41 18.64 -16.18 -0.59
C GLN A 41 18.39 -15.31 -1.82
N MET A 42 17.16 -14.83 -1.96
CA MET A 42 16.68 -14.09 -3.12
C MET A 42 15.94 -12.85 -2.67
N GLU A 43 16.19 -11.74 -3.34
CA GLU A 43 15.49 -10.49 -3.10
C GLU A 43 14.14 -10.52 -3.82
N ALA A 44 13.07 -10.28 -3.07
CA ALA A 44 11.74 -10.14 -3.62
C ALA A 44 11.19 -8.74 -3.34
N LYS A 45 10.47 -8.22 -4.32
CA LYS A 45 9.96 -6.85 -4.37
C LYS A 45 8.45 -6.88 -4.55
N THR A 46 7.72 -6.32 -3.59
CA THR A 46 6.29 -6.11 -3.69
C THR A 46 6.02 -4.63 -3.90
N TYR A 47 5.61 -4.29 -5.12
CA TYR A 47 5.05 -3.00 -5.44
C TYR A 47 3.56 -3.06 -5.16
N PHE A 48 3.03 -2.06 -4.49
CA PHE A 48 1.60 -1.95 -4.28
C PHE A 48 1.15 -0.54 -4.63
N LYS A 49 -0.07 -0.46 -5.15
CA LYS A 49 -0.83 0.72 -5.49
C LYS A 49 -2.26 0.47 -5.02
N GLY A 50 -3.06 1.52 -4.80
CA GLY A 50 -4.40 1.37 -4.20
C GLY A 50 -5.35 0.46 -4.99
N ASP A 51 -5.09 0.25 -6.28
CA ASP A 51 -5.87 -0.57 -7.20
C ASP A 51 -5.19 -1.90 -7.59
N SER A 52 -3.89 -2.05 -7.34
CA SER A 52 -3.09 -3.13 -7.92
C SER A 52 -1.81 -3.41 -7.13
N SER A 53 -1.34 -4.65 -7.20
CA SER A 53 -0.06 -5.04 -6.63
C SER A 53 0.76 -5.85 -7.63
N SER A 54 2.08 -5.73 -7.53
CA SER A 54 3.03 -6.48 -8.34
C SER A 54 4.10 -7.09 -7.43
N TYR A 55 4.18 -8.41 -7.42
CA TYR A 55 5.22 -9.16 -6.74
C TYR A 55 6.28 -9.61 -7.74
N GLN A 56 7.54 -9.32 -7.47
CA GLN A 56 8.67 -9.57 -8.36
C GLN A 56 9.77 -10.32 -7.61
N PHE A 57 10.30 -11.37 -8.21
CA PHE A 57 11.42 -12.11 -7.65
C PHE A 57 12.17 -12.84 -8.76
N GLN A 58 13.46 -13.04 -8.56
CA GLN A 58 14.32 -13.78 -9.48
C GLN A 58 14.54 -15.20 -8.95
N GLN A 59 14.30 -16.20 -9.79
CA GLN A 59 14.50 -17.60 -9.46
C GLN A 59 15.40 -18.25 -10.52
N GLY A 60 16.68 -18.43 -10.19
CA GLY A 60 17.67 -18.92 -11.15
C GLY A 60 17.85 -17.90 -12.29
N PRO A 61 17.77 -18.31 -13.57
CA PRO A 61 17.86 -17.39 -14.71
C PRO A 61 16.55 -16.63 -14.99
N ALA A 62 15.43 -17.02 -14.35
CA ALA A 62 14.12 -16.49 -14.69
C ALA A 62 13.71 -15.34 -13.76
N ASP A 63 13.16 -14.28 -14.35
CA ASP A 63 12.51 -13.18 -13.65
C ASP A 63 11.00 -13.40 -13.62
N ILE A 64 10.45 -13.52 -12.42
CA ILE A 64 9.02 -13.79 -12.21
C ILE A 64 8.36 -12.52 -11.68
N LYS A 65 7.28 -12.10 -12.36
CA LYS A 65 6.44 -10.97 -11.96
C LYS A 65 4.98 -11.40 -11.92
N ILE A 66 4.36 -11.28 -10.76
CA ILE A 66 2.95 -11.56 -10.52
C ILE A 66 2.25 -10.21 -10.37
N LEU A 67 1.22 -9.93 -11.17
CA LEU A 67 0.37 -8.76 -11.03
C LEU A 67 -1.02 -9.18 -10.58
N SER A 68 -1.61 -8.44 -9.65
CA SER A 68 -2.97 -8.66 -9.16
C SER A 68 -3.70 -7.33 -9.00
N ASN A 69 -5.03 -7.33 -9.14
CA ASN A 69 -5.86 -6.20 -8.71
C ASN A 69 -6.23 -6.31 -7.22
N ASP A 70 -6.68 -5.21 -6.64
CA ASP A 70 -7.14 -5.07 -5.24
C ASP A 70 -8.23 -6.07 -4.87
N LYS A 71 -9.14 -6.37 -5.80
CA LYS A 71 -10.28 -7.27 -5.62
C LYS A 71 -9.96 -8.75 -5.83
N ALA A 72 -8.70 -9.09 -6.11
CA ALA A 72 -8.25 -10.44 -6.49
C ALA A 72 -9.07 -11.07 -7.64
N GLY A 73 -9.75 -10.25 -8.45
CA GLY A 73 -10.53 -10.68 -9.62
C GLY A 73 -9.67 -10.88 -10.87
N PHE A 74 -8.41 -10.43 -10.84
CA PHE A 74 -7.46 -10.58 -11.92
C PHE A 74 -6.07 -10.85 -11.37
N MET A 75 -5.43 -11.90 -11.87
CA MET A 75 -4.04 -12.24 -11.56
C MET A 75 -3.33 -12.70 -12.83
N VAL A 76 -2.14 -12.16 -13.08
CA VAL A 76 -1.28 -12.52 -14.20
C VAL A 76 0.12 -12.85 -13.70
N VAL A 77 0.70 -13.92 -14.23
CA VAL A 77 2.09 -14.30 -13.98
C VAL A 77 2.86 -14.09 -15.28
N LEU A 78 3.88 -13.24 -15.23
CA LEU A 78 4.85 -13.01 -16.28
C LEU A 78 6.15 -13.71 -15.87
N VAL A 79 6.74 -14.45 -16.80
CA VAL A 79 8.02 -15.11 -16.61
C VAL A 79 8.89 -14.74 -17.80
N ASP A 80 10.06 -14.15 -17.51
CA ASP A 80 11.11 -13.87 -18.48
C ASP A 80 12.29 -14.81 -18.21
N VAL A 81 12.93 -15.35 -19.25
CA VAL A 81 13.95 -16.43 -19.18
C VAL A 81 15.17 -16.14 -20.02
#